data_AF-A0A8J7TY31-F1
#
_entry.id   AF-A0A8J7TY31-F1
#
_cell.length_a   1.000
_cell.length_b   1.000
_cell.length_c   1.000
_cell.angle_alpha   90.00
_cell.angle_beta   90.00
_cell.angle_gamma   90.00
#
_symmetry.space_group_name_H-M   'P 1'
#
loop_
_entity.id
_entity.type
_entity.pdbx_description
1 polymer ?
#
loop_
_entity_poly.entity_id
_entity_poly.type
_entity_poly.pdbx_seq_one_letter_code
_entity_poly.pdbx_strand_id
1 'polypeptide(L)'
;KNTWGNKYNITPVRREFLSDLRAVIGINTDGATGDRIRRGLAGAFPRYGVPFLGDNNFLLDRAELRESPGACYWFVPVRESAGGPQPRTTRLTVNIDRADLSRTVSHLYAPTGTPSGEPPADAWTLVGQPAEE
;
A
#
# COMPACT_ATOMS: atom_id res chain seq x y z
N LYS A 1 -36.50 26.12 20.03
CA LYS A 1 -35.73 25.78 18.81
C LYS A 1 -34.39 25.21 19.27
N ASN A 2 -34.23 23.88 19.26
CA ASN A 2 -32.98 23.23 19.69
C ASN A 2 -32.12 22.94 18.45
N THR A 3 -31.02 23.66 18.30
CA THR A 3 -30.00 23.42 17.28
C THR A 3 -29.10 22.27 17.75
N TRP A 4 -29.50 21.04 17.43
CA TRP A 4 -28.59 19.89 17.48
C TRP A 4 -27.84 19.84 16.14
N GLY A 5 -26.53 20.08 16.16
CA GLY A 5 -25.75 20.02 14.91
C GLY A 5 -24.40 20.72 14.90
N ASN A 6 -23.93 21.33 16.00
CA ASN A 6 -22.59 21.90 15.98
C ASN A 6 -21.53 20.80 16.17
N LYS A 7 -20.84 20.44 15.10
CA LYS A 7 -19.57 19.69 15.15
C LYS A 7 -18.49 20.65 15.67
N TYR A 8 -18.27 20.67 16.98
CA TYR A 8 -17.29 21.57 17.63
C TYR A 8 -15.82 21.16 17.47
N ASN A 9 -15.49 20.23 16.56
CA ASN A 9 -14.16 19.66 16.45
C ASN A 9 -13.74 19.37 14.99
N ILE A 10 -14.11 20.25 14.06
CA ILE A 10 -13.62 20.19 12.68
C ILE A 10 -12.22 20.80 12.65
N THR A 11 -11.21 19.99 12.94
CA THR A 11 -9.82 20.39 12.70
C THR A 11 -9.55 20.32 11.19
N PRO A 12 -9.13 21.42 10.54
CA PRO A 12 -8.72 21.35 9.14
C PRO A 12 -7.52 20.40 9.03
N VAL A 13 -7.66 19.36 8.21
CA VAL A 13 -6.61 18.38 7.95
C VAL A 13 -6.07 18.62 6.55
N ARG A 14 -4.75 18.80 6.43
CA ARG A 14 -4.06 18.76 5.14
C ARG A 14 -3.77 17.30 4.81
N ARG A 15 -4.27 16.83 3.67
CA ARG A 15 -4.00 15.49 3.12
C ARG A 15 -3.19 15.67 1.84
N GLU A 16 -2.10 14.94 1.71
CA GLU A 16 -1.33 14.85 0.47
C GLU A 16 -1.68 13.52 -0.21
N PHE A 17 -1.74 13.52 -1.55
CA PHE A 17 -2.08 12.33 -2.33
C PHE A 17 -1.20 12.25 -3.58
N LEU A 18 -1.11 11.05 -4.15
CA LEU A 18 -0.41 10.80 -5.41
C LEU A 18 -1.39 10.91 -6.57
N SER A 19 -1.09 11.75 -7.55
CA SER A 19 -1.84 11.85 -8.81
C SER A 19 -1.23 10.97 -9.91
N ASP A 20 -2.06 10.48 -10.83
CA ASP A 20 -1.67 9.58 -11.95
C ASP A 20 -0.83 8.38 -11.48
N LEU A 21 -1.22 7.78 -10.36
CA LEU A 21 -0.50 6.65 -9.79
C LEU A 21 -0.64 5.42 -10.71
N ARG A 22 0.49 4.98 -11.26
CA ARG A 22 0.63 3.71 -11.97
C ARG A 22 1.61 2.84 -11.21
N ALA A 23 1.10 1.79 -10.58
CA ALA A 23 1.88 0.93 -9.72
C ALA A 23 1.70 -0.54 -10.12
N VAL A 24 2.73 -1.33 -9.86
CA VAL A 24 2.67 -2.79 -9.90
C VAL A 24 2.96 -3.29 -8.50
N ILE A 25 2.17 -4.26 -8.04
CA ILE A 25 2.39 -4.93 -6.75
C ILE A 25 2.90 -6.34 -7.06
N GLY A 26 4.17 -6.59 -6.75
CA GLY A 26 4.74 -7.92 -6.79
C GLY A 26 4.35 -8.70 -5.52
N ILE A 27 3.82 -9.91 -5.68
CA ILE A 27 3.41 -10.76 -4.56
C ILE A 27 4.16 -12.08 -4.68
N ASN A 28 4.98 -12.41 -3.67
CA ASN A 28 5.56 -13.73 -3.51
C ASN A 28 4.73 -14.50 -2.48
N THR A 29 4.08 -15.58 -2.89
CA THR A 29 3.11 -16.32 -2.07
C THR A 29 2.99 -17.78 -2.52
N ASP A 30 2.34 -18.62 -1.71
CA ASP A 30 2.06 -20.00 -2.07
C ASP A 30 1.03 -20.12 -3.21
N GLY A 31 0.95 -21.31 -3.82
CA GLY A 31 0.07 -21.53 -4.98
C GLY A 31 -1.41 -21.33 -4.68
N ALA A 32 -1.86 -21.68 -3.47
CA ALA A 32 -3.27 -21.57 -3.08
C ALA A 32 -3.70 -20.10 -2.90
N THR A 33 -2.85 -19.31 -2.26
CA THR A 33 -3.05 -17.87 -2.09
C THR A 33 -2.97 -17.14 -3.42
N GLY A 34 -2.01 -17.53 -4.27
CA GLY A 34 -1.91 -17.03 -5.64
C GLY A 34 -3.17 -17.31 -6.47
N ASP A 35 -3.70 -18.54 -6.45
CA ASP A 35 -4.96 -18.88 -7.12
C ASP A 35 -6.15 -18.06 -6.59
N ARG A 36 -6.24 -17.90 -5.27
CA ARG A 36 -7.29 -17.11 -4.64
C ARG A 36 -7.25 -15.64 -5.09
N ILE A 37 -6.06 -15.04 -5.21
CA ILE A 37 -5.88 -13.68 -5.73
C ILE A 37 -6.40 -13.59 -7.17
N ARG A 38 -5.98 -14.52 -8.05
CA ARG A 38 -6.40 -14.53 -9.45
C ARG A 38 -7.91 -14.63 -9.59
N ARG A 39 -8.53 -15.58 -8.86
CA ARG A 39 -9.98 -15.77 -8.85
C ARG A 39 -10.74 -14.57 -8.28
N GLY A 40 -10.21 -13.94 -7.23
CA GLY A 40 -10.79 -12.73 -6.64
C GLY A 40 -10.80 -11.55 -7.60
N LEU A 41 -9.70 -11.33 -8.31
CA LEU A 41 -9.61 -10.30 -9.35
C LEU A 41 -10.59 -10.56 -10.50
N ALA A 42 -10.77 -11.82 -10.90
CA ALA A 42 -11.78 -12.25 -11.87
C ALA A 42 -13.23 -12.17 -11.36
N GLY A 43 -13.46 -11.80 -10.09
CA GLY A 43 -14.82 -11.63 -9.54
C GLY A 43 -15.48 -12.93 -9.08
N ALA A 44 -14.72 -14.01 -8.86
CA ALA A 44 -15.27 -15.30 -8.45
C ALA A 44 -15.78 -15.34 -6.99
N PHE A 45 -15.55 -14.29 -6.20
CA PHE A 45 -15.98 -14.20 -4.80
C PHE A 45 -16.84 -12.96 -4.56
N PRO A 46 -17.80 -13.02 -3.63
CA PRO A 46 -18.46 -11.83 -3.10
C PRO A 46 -17.41 -10.83 -2.58
N ARG A 47 -17.56 -9.55 -2.93
CA ARG A 47 -16.63 -8.50 -2.52
C ARG A 47 -17.18 -7.76 -1.30
N TYR A 48 -16.34 -7.61 -0.27
CA TYR A 48 -16.63 -6.66 0.81
C TYR A 48 -16.23 -5.25 0.34
N GLY A 49 -17.17 -4.57 -0.30
CA GLY A 49 -16.95 -3.23 -0.86
C GLY A 49 -16.10 -3.21 -2.13
N VAL A 50 -15.80 -1.99 -2.59
CA VAL A 50 -14.96 -1.73 -3.77
C VAL A 50 -13.52 -1.50 -3.31
N PRO A 51 -12.50 -2.07 -3.99
CA PRO A 51 -11.11 -1.79 -3.66
C PRO A 51 -10.80 -0.31 -3.89
N PHE A 52 -9.95 0.27 -3.03
CA PHE A 52 -9.54 1.68 -3.08
C PHE A 52 -8.08 1.86 -2.65
N LEU A 53 -7.49 2.99 -3.01
CA LEU A 53 -6.09 3.34 -2.79
C LEU A 53 -5.94 4.14 -1.48
N GLY A 54 -6.04 3.44 -0.35
CA GLY A 54 -5.86 4.01 1.00
C GLY A 54 -7.06 4.80 1.53
N ASP A 55 -7.72 5.60 0.70
CA ASP A 55 -8.95 6.35 1.02
C ASP A 55 -10.06 5.97 0.03
N ASN A 56 -11.32 5.86 0.50
CA ASN A 56 -12.43 5.42 -0.34
C ASN A 56 -12.82 6.44 -1.43
N ASN A 57 -12.27 7.65 -1.39
CA ASN A 57 -12.37 8.62 -2.48
C ASN A 57 -11.42 8.31 -3.66
N PHE A 58 -10.44 7.41 -3.49
CA PHE A 58 -9.47 7.03 -4.52
C PHE A 58 -9.74 5.61 -5.01
N LEU A 59 -10.65 5.49 -5.98
CA LEU A 59 -10.97 4.22 -6.62
C LEU A 59 -9.90 3.85 -7.65
N LEU A 60 -9.80 2.55 -7.97
CA LEU A 60 -8.91 2.08 -9.02
C LEU A 60 -9.58 2.25 -10.38
N ASP A 61 -8.87 2.89 -11.32
CA ASP A 61 -9.29 2.92 -12.73
C ASP A 61 -9.16 1.53 -13.38
N ARG A 62 -8.08 0.80 -13.04
CA ARG A 62 -7.76 -0.53 -13.59
C ARG A 62 -6.98 -1.36 -12.56
N ALA A 63 -7.38 -2.62 -12.41
CA ALA A 63 -6.63 -3.64 -11.68
C ALA A 63 -6.54 -4.89 -12.55
N GLU A 64 -5.32 -5.29 -12.90
CA GLU A 64 -5.09 -6.44 -13.78
C GLU A 64 -3.88 -7.26 -13.35
N LEU A 65 -3.89 -8.53 -13.73
CA LEU A 65 -2.74 -9.41 -13.58
C LEU A 65 -1.73 -9.12 -14.70
N ARG A 66 -0.45 -9.09 -14.32
CA ARG A 66 0.67 -8.90 -15.23
C ARG A 66 1.69 -9.99 -14.96
N GLU A 67 2.25 -10.56 -16.02
CA GLU A 67 3.34 -11.54 -15.90
C GLU A 67 4.67 -10.88 -15.51
N SER A 68 4.86 -9.63 -15.94
CA SER A 68 6.03 -8.82 -15.62
C SER A 68 5.64 -7.35 -15.36
N PRO A 69 6.30 -6.67 -14.41
CA PRO A 69 6.08 -5.25 -14.15
C PRO A 69 6.57 -4.35 -15.29
N GLY A 70 7.50 -4.82 -16.13
CA GLY A 70 8.29 -3.94 -17.00
C GLY A 70 9.25 -3.04 -16.18
N ALA A 71 9.95 -2.12 -16.83
CA ALA A 71 10.88 -1.24 -16.12
C ALA A 71 10.12 -0.27 -15.18
N CYS A 72 10.31 -0.44 -13.88
CA CYS A 72 9.71 0.41 -12.85
C CYS A 72 10.72 0.78 -11.76
N TYR A 73 10.41 1.83 -11.00
CA TYR A 73 11.17 2.19 -9.81
C TYR A 73 10.67 1.39 -8.62
N TRP A 74 11.57 0.68 -7.94
CA TRP A 74 11.22 -0.15 -6.81
C TRP A 74 11.34 0.64 -5.51
N PHE A 75 10.32 0.59 -4.66
CA PHE A 75 10.40 1.20 -3.34
C PHE A 75 11.11 0.24 -2.38
N VAL A 76 12.29 0.62 -1.91
CA VAL A 76 13.09 -0.15 -0.96
C VAL A 76 13.01 0.49 0.43
N PRO A 77 13.00 -0.29 1.51
CA PRO A 77 13.02 0.24 2.87
C PRO A 77 14.26 1.13 3.10
N VAL A 78 14.06 2.33 3.63
CA VAL A 78 15.16 3.19 4.05
C VAL A 78 15.77 2.61 5.33
N ARG A 79 17.04 2.20 5.25
CA ARG A 79 17.82 1.70 6.38
C ARG A 79 18.76 2.78 6.90
N GLU A 80 19.05 2.77 8.20
CA GLU A 80 19.92 3.76 8.85
C GLU A 80 21.33 3.83 8.24
N SER A 81 21.80 2.73 7.64
CA SER A 81 23.10 2.65 6.97
C SER A 81 23.17 3.36 5.61
N ALA A 82 22.09 3.98 5.12
CA ALA A 82 22.01 4.50 3.75
C ALA A 82 22.77 5.81 3.49
N GLY A 83 23.59 6.29 4.44
CA GLY A 83 24.55 7.38 4.19
C GLY A 83 23.94 8.78 4.00
N GLY A 84 22.66 8.97 4.32
CA GLY A 84 22.01 10.28 4.31
C GLY A 84 20.53 10.25 3.88
N PRO A 85 19.88 11.43 3.79
CA PRO A 85 18.50 11.54 3.33
C PRO A 85 18.33 11.08 1.89
N GLN A 86 17.41 10.15 1.64
CA GLN A 86 17.08 9.71 0.28
C GLN A 86 15.95 10.57 -0.32
N PRO A 87 16.04 10.99 -1.59
CA PRO A 87 14.99 11.76 -2.24
C PRO A 87 13.73 10.91 -2.42
N ARG A 88 12.56 11.56 -2.46
CA ARG A 88 11.25 10.91 -2.69
C ARG A 88 10.93 9.80 -1.67
N THR A 89 11.49 9.95 -0.48
CA THR A 89 11.18 9.07 0.64
C THR A 89 9.71 9.23 1.03
N THR A 90 9.00 8.12 1.24
CA THR A 90 7.60 8.09 1.64
C THR A 90 7.35 7.01 2.68
N ARG A 91 6.32 7.19 3.52
CA ARG A 91 5.89 6.18 4.48
C ARG A 91 4.83 5.29 3.83
N LEU A 92 5.06 3.97 3.81
CA LEU A 92 4.11 2.99 3.31
C LEU A 92 3.63 2.10 4.45
N THR A 93 2.31 1.92 4.54
CA THR A 93 1.68 1.01 5.49
C THR A 93 1.87 -0.43 5.02
N VAL A 94 2.41 -1.28 5.89
CA VAL A 94 2.74 -2.69 5.58
C VAL A 94 1.85 -3.67 6.31
N ASN A 95 1.28 -3.27 7.44
CA ASN A 95 0.32 -4.07 8.20
C ASN A 95 -0.76 -3.16 8.78
N ILE A 96 -2.02 -3.55 8.64
CA ILE A 96 -3.18 -2.80 9.15
C ILE A 96 -3.87 -3.65 10.21
N ASP A 97 -3.83 -3.18 11.45
CA ASP A 97 -4.70 -3.68 12.50
C ASP A 97 -6.01 -2.88 12.46
N ARG A 98 -7.08 -3.55 12.04
CA ARG A 98 -8.42 -2.94 11.89
C ARG A 98 -9.15 -2.82 13.22
N ALA A 99 -8.75 -3.58 14.24
CA ALA A 99 -9.32 -3.50 15.58
C ALA A 99 -8.65 -2.38 16.39
N ASP A 100 -7.36 -2.15 16.16
CA ASP A 100 -6.57 -1.10 16.81
C ASP A 100 -5.64 -0.38 15.81
N LEU A 101 -6.08 0.79 15.33
CA LEU A 101 -5.30 1.57 14.36
C LEU A 101 -3.93 2.01 14.89
N SER A 102 -3.70 2.05 16.21
CA SER A 102 -2.39 2.40 16.78
C SER A 102 -1.34 1.31 16.55
N ARG A 103 -1.79 0.06 16.30
CA ARG A 103 -0.95 -1.10 15.98
C ARG A 103 -0.70 -1.25 14.48
N THR A 104 -1.25 -0.36 13.64
CA THR A 104 -0.95 -0.32 12.21
C THR A 104 0.53 0.03 12.00
N VAL A 105 1.24 -0.83 11.27
CA VAL A 105 2.68 -0.70 11.04
C VAL A 105 2.94 -0.04 9.70
N SER A 106 3.82 0.95 9.71
CA SER A 106 4.32 1.62 8.50
C SER A 106 5.83 1.72 8.54
N HIS A 107 6.47 1.55 7.39
CA HIS A 107 7.92 1.76 7.23
C HIS A 107 8.19 2.90 6.28
N LEU A 108 9.44 3.39 6.31
CA LEU A 108 9.92 4.45 5.43
C LEU A 108 10.59 3.80 4.21
N TYR A 109 10.25 4.26 3.01
CA TYR A 109 10.74 3.71 1.75
C TYR A 109 11.23 4.82 0.83
N ALA A 110 12.18 4.51 -0.05
CA ALA A 110 12.60 5.37 -1.13
C ALA A 110 12.64 4.59 -2.45
N PRO A 111 12.35 5.22 -3.60
CA PRO A 111 12.46 4.57 -4.88
C PRO A 111 13.95 4.33 -5.24
N THR A 112 14.23 3.26 -5.98
CA THR A 112 15.54 3.03 -6.60
C THR A 112 15.95 4.20 -7.50
N GLY A 113 17.26 4.40 -7.67
CA GLY A 113 17.78 5.46 -8.54
C GLY A 113 17.55 5.20 -10.05
N THR A 114 17.45 3.92 -10.44
CA THR A 114 17.21 3.50 -11.82
C THR A 114 16.03 2.52 -11.88
N PRO A 115 15.25 2.54 -12.97
CA PRO A 115 14.17 1.60 -13.15
C PRO A 115 14.69 0.22 -13.58
N SER A 116 14.07 -0.85 -13.10
CA SER A 116 14.40 -2.24 -13.46
C SER A 116 13.14 -3.08 -13.62
N GLY A 117 13.20 -4.12 -14.45
CA GLY A 117 12.12 -5.11 -14.60
C GLY A 117 12.10 -6.15 -13.48
N GLU A 118 13.22 -6.30 -12.78
CA GLU A 118 13.37 -7.24 -11.67
C GLU A 118 13.43 -6.46 -10.34
N PRO A 119 12.74 -6.93 -9.29
CA PRO A 119 12.84 -6.34 -7.97
C PRO A 119 14.24 -6.57 -7.40
N PRO A 120 14.89 -5.54 -6.82
CA PRO A 120 16.12 -5.76 -6.07
C PRO A 120 15.81 -6.59 -4.81
N ALA A 121 16.81 -7.32 -4.31
CA ALA A 121 16.62 -8.25 -3.20
C ALA A 121 16.08 -7.59 -1.92
N ASP A 122 16.35 -6.31 -1.73
CA ASP A 122 15.92 -5.50 -0.59
C ASP A 122 14.57 -4.79 -0.79
N ALA A 123 13.93 -4.89 -1.96
CA ALA A 123 12.57 -4.36 -2.17
C ALA A 123 11.49 -5.19 -1.47
N TRP A 124 11.80 -6.40 -1.04
CA TRP A 124 10.84 -7.28 -0.41
C TRP A 124 10.58 -6.89 1.05
N THR A 125 9.31 -6.71 1.38
CA THR A 125 8.85 -6.53 2.76
C THR A 125 7.90 -7.66 3.15
N LEU A 126 8.19 -8.29 4.29
CA LEU A 126 7.32 -9.31 4.85
C LEU A 126 6.08 -8.64 5.43
N VAL A 127 4.90 -9.18 5.08
CA VAL A 127 3.61 -8.72 5.55
C VAL A 127 2.90 -9.86 6.28
N GLY A 128 2.15 -9.53 7.34
CA GLY A 128 1.34 -10.51 8.07
C GLY A 128 2.09 -11.39 9.07
N GLN A 129 3.23 -10.95 9.62
CA GLN A 129 3.74 -11.61 10.83
C GLN A 129 2.68 -11.55 11.94
N PRO A 130 2.45 -12.66 12.67
CA PRO A 130 1.53 -12.69 13.79
C PRO A 130 2.01 -11.69 14.84
N ALA A 131 1.07 -11.06 15.55
CA ALA A 131 1.41 -10.36 16.78
C ALA A 131 2.26 -11.31 17.64
N GLU A 132 3.47 -10.89 18.02
CA GLU A 132 4.20 -11.56 19.10
C GLU A 132 3.28 -11.57 20.34
N GLU A 133 3.26 -12.72 21.03
CA GLU A 133 2.42 -13.04 22.20
C GLU A 133 2.47 -11.99 23.31
#